data_AF-A0A818LNE1-F1
#
_entry.id   AF-A0A818LNE1-F1
#
_cell.length_a   1.000
_cell.length_b   1.000
_cell.length_c   1.000
_cell.angle_alpha   90.00
_cell.angle_beta   90.00
_cell.angle_gamma   90.00
#
_symmetry.space_group_name_H-M   'P 1'
#
loop_
_entity.id
_entity.type
_entity.pdbx_description
1 polymer ?
#
loop_
_entity_poly.entity_id
_entity_poly.type
_entity_poly.pdbx_seq_one_letter_code
_entity_poly.pdbx_strand_id
1 'polypeptide(L)'
;MSLIFVWLDKRMGYIPGGNEKLKEKFRKILSPIRQFDKPTSCYDFICDSTKDKHVFFLTTSVFAEEEFLRKIASLTNVSFIYVYDQDNKQFTTNDKNLLEKMGSQRLIHFDEILYEQLIYDLARFYKNQADQLILGNQSKQGKQLLEYAVQLIDTCDDLNQDLQLIQQDLKEKIQRVK
;
A
#
# COMPACT_ATOMS: atom_id res chain seq x y z
N MET A 1 -4.32 -3.66 15.32
CA MET A 1 -4.87 -3.93 13.98
C MET A 1 -3.69 -4.20 13.05
N SER A 2 -3.71 -5.26 12.23
CA SER A 2 -2.54 -5.74 11.47
C SER A 2 -2.66 -5.37 9.99
N LEU A 3 -1.52 -5.11 9.32
CA LEU A 3 -1.42 -4.82 7.90
C LEU A 3 -0.75 -5.98 7.16
N ILE A 4 -1.19 -6.25 5.93
CA ILE A 4 -0.59 -7.26 5.05
C ILE A 4 -0.59 -6.78 3.60
N PHE A 5 0.49 -7.09 2.89
CA PHE A 5 0.56 -6.94 1.45
C PHE A 5 0.14 -8.25 0.78
N VAL A 6 -0.75 -8.15 -0.20
CA VAL A 6 -1.15 -9.26 -1.05
C VAL A 6 -0.80 -8.92 -2.47
N TRP A 7 -0.06 -9.80 -3.14
CA TRP A 7 0.55 -9.52 -4.42
C TRP A 7 0.24 -10.60 -5.44
N LEU A 8 -0.54 -10.25 -6.46
CA LEU A 8 -0.89 -11.11 -7.58
C LEU A 8 0.01 -10.81 -8.80
N ASP A 9 1.02 -11.65 -9.02
CA ASP A 9 1.95 -11.56 -10.16
C ASP A 9 2.25 -12.97 -10.71
N LYS A 10 2.32 -13.07 -12.05
CA LYS A 10 2.64 -14.31 -12.75
C LYS A 10 4.04 -14.82 -12.39
N ARG A 11 4.90 -13.94 -11.87
CA ARG A 11 6.28 -14.23 -11.45
C ARG A 11 6.35 -14.26 -9.92
N MET A 12 5.84 -15.32 -9.30
CA MET A 12 6.03 -15.57 -7.87
C MET A 12 7.52 -15.49 -7.48
N GLY A 13 7.82 -14.82 -6.38
CA GLY A 13 9.18 -14.65 -5.86
C GLY A 13 10.04 -13.59 -6.57
N TYR A 14 9.55 -12.99 -7.66
CA TYR A 14 10.30 -12.00 -8.42
C TYR A 14 9.64 -10.62 -8.33
N ILE A 15 10.46 -9.61 -8.03
CA ILE A 15 10.06 -8.22 -8.16
C ILE A 15 10.41 -7.77 -9.60
N PRO A 16 9.41 -7.49 -10.45
CA PRO A 16 9.61 -7.18 -11.86
C PRO A 16 10.22 -5.81 -12.07
N GLY A 17 11.17 -5.68 -13.01
CA GLY A 17 11.79 -4.39 -13.33
C GLY A 17 12.65 -3.82 -12.19
N GLY A 18 13.22 -2.64 -12.43
CA GLY A 18 14.04 -1.91 -11.47
C GLY A 18 15.48 -2.43 -11.30
N ASN A 19 16.36 -1.54 -10.85
CA ASN A 19 17.68 -1.94 -10.37
C ASN A 19 17.54 -2.74 -9.04
N GLU A 20 18.55 -3.52 -8.66
CA GLU A 20 18.48 -4.33 -7.42
C GLU A 20 18.27 -3.49 -6.15
N LYS A 21 18.73 -2.24 -6.14
CA LYS A 21 18.52 -1.32 -5.01
C LYS A 21 17.03 -1.03 -4.78
N LEU A 22 16.26 -0.78 -5.85
CA LEU A 22 14.83 -0.55 -5.74
C LEU A 22 14.11 -1.80 -5.22
N LYS A 23 14.47 -2.98 -5.73
CA LYS A 23 13.90 -4.24 -5.23
C LYS A 23 14.16 -4.44 -3.73
N GLU A 24 15.35 -4.12 -3.26
CA GLU A 24 15.68 -4.15 -1.84
C GLU A 24 14.84 -3.15 -1.02
N LYS A 25 14.62 -1.93 -1.53
CA LYS A 25 13.71 -0.95 -0.91
C LYS A 25 12.31 -1.54 -0.74
N PHE A 26 11.71 -2.07 -1.82
CA PHE A 26 10.39 -2.71 -1.76
C PHE A 26 10.32 -3.88 -0.79
N ARG A 27 11.33 -4.77 -0.77
CA ARG A 27 11.36 -5.92 0.15
C ARG A 27 11.34 -5.51 1.62
N LYS A 28 11.95 -4.38 1.97
CA LYS A 28 11.96 -3.87 3.35
C LYS A 28 10.57 -3.43 3.82
N ILE A 29 9.79 -2.80 2.93
CA ILE A 29 8.49 -2.22 3.30
C ILE A 29 7.32 -3.18 3.10
N LEU A 30 7.42 -4.08 2.13
CA LEU A 30 6.34 -5.02 1.80
C LEU A 30 6.21 -6.15 2.84
N SER A 31 6.85 -6.10 4.00
CA SER A 31 6.74 -7.16 5.00
C SER A 31 5.61 -6.87 6.00
N PRO A 32 4.62 -7.78 6.16
CA PRO A 32 4.50 -9.11 5.55
C PRO A 32 3.83 -9.08 4.17
N ILE A 33 4.39 -9.84 3.21
CA ILE A 33 3.80 -10.06 1.88
C ILE A 33 3.36 -11.51 1.67
N ARG A 34 2.25 -11.67 0.95
CA ARG A 34 1.80 -12.95 0.39
C ARG A 34 1.66 -12.80 -1.12
N GLN A 35 2.34 -13.67 -1.85
CA GLN A 35 2.35 -13.68 -3.31
C GLN A 35 1.47 -14.80 -3.85
N PHE A 36 0.82 -14.54 -4.98
CA PHE A 36 -0.05 -15.46 -5.69
C PHE A 36 0.19 -15.33 -7.19
N ASP A 37 0.04 -16.43 -7.92
CA ASP A 37 0.05 -16.50 -9.38
C ASP A 37 -1.34 -16.74 -9.99
N LYS A 38 -2.36 -16.92 -9.15
CA LYS A 38 -3.74 -17.24 -9.55
C LYS A 38 -4.74 -16.31 -8.87
N PRO A 39 -5.63 -15.63 -9.64
CA PRO A 39 -6.63 -14.73 -9.07
C PRO A 39 -7.56 -15.40 -8.06
N THR A 40 -7.99 -16.64 -8.30
CA THR A 40 -8.90 -17.38 -7.40
C THR A 40 -8.27 -17.63 -6.04
N SER A 41 -7.08 -18.23 -6.01
CA SER A 41 -6.35 -18.50 -4.77
C SER A 41 -6.02 -17.22 -3.99
N CYS A 42 -5.74 -16.13 -4.71
CA CYS A 42 -5.53 -14.81 -4.11
C CYS A 42 -6.80 -14.26 -3.45
N TYR A 43 -7.93 -14.33 -4.16
CA TYR A 43 -9.22 -13.87 -3.65
C TYR A 43 -9.64 -14.65 -2.40
N ASP A 44 -9.58 -15.98 -2.47
CA ASP A 44 -9.94 -16.86 -1.36
C ASP A 44 -9.08 -16.56 -0.12
N PHE A 45 -7.78 -16.31 -0.31
CA PHE A 45 -6.91 -15.91 0.80
C PHE A 45 -7.33 -14.59 1.45
N ILE A 46 -7.67 -13.56 0.67
CA ILE A 46 -8.09 -12.26 1.21
C ILE A 46 -9.43 -12.41 1.97
N CYS A 47 -10.34 -13.22 1.42
CA CYS A 47 -11.64 -13.48 2.03
C CYS A 47 -11.50 -14.25 3.35
N ASP A 48 -10.68 -15.28 3.40
CA ASP A 48 -10.67 -16.23 4.52
C ASP A 48 -9.62 -15.91 5.58
N SER A 49 -8.46 -15.38 5.18
CA SER A 49 -7.26 -15.30 6.02
C SER A 49 -6.85 -13.89 6.44
N THR A 50 -7.56 -12.86 5.97
CA THR A 50 -7.23 -11.45 6.26
C THR A 50 -8.42 -10.62 6.74
N LYS A 51 -9.49 -11.24 7.25
CA LYS A 51 -10.73 -10.54 7.68
C LYS A 51 -10.49 -9.44 8.73
N ASP A 52 -9.46 -9.61 9.55
CA ASP A 52 -9.06 -8.70 10.65
C ASP A 52 -7.86 -7.80 10.29
N LYS A 53 -7.41 -7.82 9.02
CA LYS A 53 -6.22 -7.11 8.56
C LYS A 53 -6.55 -6.10 7.49
N HIS A 54 -5.77 -5.04 7.41
CA HIS A 54 -5.79 -4.14 6.26
C HIS A 54 -4.93 -4.70 5.13
N VAL A 55 -5.54 -4.89 3.97
CA VAL A 55 -4.89 -5.44 2.79
C VAL A 55 -4.49 -4.31 1.85
N PHE A 56 -3.20 -4.27 1.54
CA PHE A 56 -2.66 -3.50 0.42
C PHE A 56 -2.48 -4.48 -0.73
N PHE A 57 -3.32 -4.36 -1.75
CA PHE A 57 -3.37 -5.30 -2.87
C PHE A 57 -2.55 -4.76 -4.04
N LEU A 58 -1.59 -5.55 -4.53
CA LEU A 58 -0.77 -5.23 -5.68
C LEU A 58 -1.05 -6.26 -6.77
N THR A 59 -1.21 -5.82 -8.01
CA THR A 59 -1.36 -6.72 -9.15
C THR A 59 -0.73 -6.17 -10.42
N THR A 60 -0.23 -7.09 -11.25
CA THR A 60 0.15 -6.73 -12.63
C THR A 60 -1.08 -6.42 -13.48
N SER A 61 -0.88 -5.62 -14.53
CA SER A 61 -1.87 -5.39 -15.59
C SER A 61 -2.35 -6.69 -16.28
N VAL A 62 -1.57 -7.77 -16.24
CA VAL A 62 -1.95 -9.09 -16.78
C VAL A 62 -3.14 -9.71 -16.06
N PHE A 63 -3.30 -9.45 -14.76
CA PHE A 63 -4.42 -9.93 -13.95
C PHE A 63 -5.45 -8.83 -13.64
N ALA A 64 -5.30 -7.65 -14.22
CA ALA A 64 -6.17 -6.51 -14.00
C ALA A 64 -7.48 -6.60 -14.82
N GLU A 65 -8.15 -7.74 -14.75
CA GLU A 65 -9.51 -7.86 -15.29
C GLU A 65 -10.46 -7.03 -14.42
N GLU A 66 -11.25 -6.15 -15.05
CA GLU A 66 -12.08 -5.19 -14.31
C GLU A 66 -13.07 -5.87 -13.36
N GLU A 67 -13.70 -6.98 -13.77
CA GLU A 67 -14.63 -7.73 -12.92
C GLU A 67 -13.93 -8.27 -11.66
N PHE A 68 -12.73 -8.81 -11.81
CA PHE A 68 -11.93 -9.31 -10.69
C PHE A 68 -11.54 -8.17 -9.75
N LEU A 69 -11.05 -7.05 -10.29
CA LEU A 69 -10.68 -5.89 -9.47
C LEU A 69 -11.88 -5.27 -8.73
N ARG A 70 -13.07 -5.25 -9.33
CA ARG A 70 -14.30 -4.85 -8.64
C ARG A 70 -14.64 -5.79 -7.47
N LYS A 71 -14.45 -7.10 -7.63
CA LYS A 71 -14.63 -8.08 -6.54
C LYS A 71 -13.61 -7.87 -5.43
N ILE A 72 -12.37 -7.50 -5.74
CA ILE A 72 -11.37 -7.17 -4.72
C ILE A 72 -11.72 -5.85 -4.02
N ALA A 73 -12.10 -4.81 -4.77
CA ALA A 73 -12.47 -3.51 -4.23
C ALA A 73 -13.72 -3.52 -3.34
N SER A 74 -14.62 -4.51 -3.52
CA SER A 74 -15.80 -4.66 -2.67
C SER A 74 -15.49 -5.27 -1.30
N LEU A 75 -14.28 -5.82 -1.09
CA LEU A 75 -13.86 -6.37 0.19
C LEU A 75 -13.50 -5.23 1.16
N THR A 76 -14.17 -5.18 2.30
CA THR A 76 -14.03 -4.07 3.28
C THR A 76 -12.65 -3.96 3.88
N ASN A 77 -11.92 -5.08 3.94
CA ASN A 77 -10.58 -5.18 4.48
C ASN A 77 -9.48 -4.78 3.47
N VAL A 78 -9.82 -4.59 2.19
CA VAL A 78 -8.90 -4.05 1.18
C VAL A 78 -8.88 -2.54 1.29
N SER A 79 -7.72 -1.98 1.65
CA SER A 79 -7.53 -0.55 1.82
C SER A 79 -7.14 0.12 0.50
N PHE A 80 -6.20 -0.47 -0.22
CA PHE A 80 -5.61 0.09 -1.44
C PHE A 80 -5.39 -0.99 -2.51
N ILE A 81 -5.52 -0.59 -3.77
CA ILE A 81 -5.29 -1.43 -4.95
C ILE A 81 -4.27 -0.75 -5.87
N TYR A 82 -3.14 -1.41 -6.11
CA TYR A 82 -2.09 -0.95 -7.02
C TYR A 82 -2.08 -1.85 -8.25
N VAL A 83 -2.46 -1.30 -9.39
CA VAL A 83 -2.28 -1.95 -10.69
C VAL A 83 -1.01 -1.38 -11.30
N TYR A 84 0.04 -2.19 -11.37
CA TYR A 84 1.29 -1.78 -11.99
C TYR A 84 1.48 -2.47 -13.34
N ASP A 85 2.11 -1.75 -14.24
CA ASP A 85 2.21 -2.13 -15.64
C ASP A 85 3.63 -2.57 -15.98
N GLN A 86 3.76 -3.78 -16.51
CA GLN A 86 5.02 -4.29 -17.04
C GLN A 86 5.10 -4.15 -18.57
N ASP A 87 3.95 -3.98 -19.24
CA ASP A 87 3.81 -4.18 -20.69
C ASP A 87 3.19 -2.95 -21.41
N ASN A 88 3.17 -1.77 -20.76
CA ASN A 88 2.53 -0.53 -21.25
C ASN A 88 1.04 -0.69 -21.64
N LYS A 89 0.35 -1.68 -21.06
CA LYS A 89 -1.10 -1.83 -21.19
C LYS A 89 -1.80 -0.98 -20.14
N GLN A 90 -2.32 0.16 -20.59
CA GLN A 90 -3.15 1.01 -19.74
C GLN A 90 -4.43 0.28 -19.29
N PHE A 91 -4.56 0.07 -17.99
CA PHE A 91 -5.82 -0.30 -17.36
C PHE A 91 -6.71 0.95 -17.25
N THR A 92 -7.97 0.85 -17.68
CA THR A 92 -8.97 1.91 -17.53
C THR A 92 -10.24 1.34 -16.91
N THR A 93 -10.87 2.10 -16.03
CA THR A 93 -12.14 1.75 -15.39
C THR A 93 -12.93 3.01 -15.08
N ASN A 94 -14.26 2.89 -15.07
CA ASN A 94 -15.19 3.93 -14.65
C ASN A 94 -15.87 3.59 -13.31
N ASP A 95 -15.50 2.47 -12.67
CA ASP A 95 -16.09 2.04 -11.40
C ASP A 95 -15.61 2.93 -10.24
N LYS A 96 -16.54 3.63 -9.58
CA LYS A 96 -16.20 4.62 -8.55
C LYS A 96 -15.53 4.00 -7.32
N ASN A 97 -15.96 2.81 -6.90
CA ASN A 97 -15.40 2.15 -5.71
C ASN A 97 -13.99 1.66 -6.00
N LEU A 98 -13.77 1.06 -7.17
CA LEU A 98 -12.44 0.67 -7.62
C LEU A 98 -11.51 1.89 -7.75
N LEU A 99 -12.00 2.99 -8.33
CA LEU A 99 -11.24 4.24 -8.43
C LEU A 99 -10.88 4.83 -7.05
N GLU A 100 -11.78 4.75 -6.07
CA GLU A 100 -11.50 5.19 -4.70
C GLU A 100 -10.39 4.36 -4.05
N LYS A 101 -10.44 3.03 -4.20
CA LYS A 101 -9.41 2.11 -3.68
C LYS A 101 -8.07 2.20 -4.40
N MET A 102 -8.07 2.55 -5.69
CA MET A 102 -6.84 2.74 -6.47
C MET A 102 -6.17 4.09 -6.23
N GLY A 103 -6.90 5.09 -5.75
CA GLY A 103 -6.39 6.44 -5.59
C GLY A 103 -6.20 7.18 -6.93
N SER A 104 -5.49 8.32 -6.86
CA SER A 104 -5.31 9.23 -8.00
C SER A 104 -4.29 8.74 -9.04
N GLN A 105 -3.31 7.93 -8.64
CA GLN A 105 -2.29 7.36 -9.53
C GLN A 105 -2.66 5.92 -9.91
N ARG A 106 -3.35 5.77 -11.04
CA ARG A 106 -4.06 4.55 -11.46
C ARG A 106 -3.18 3.45 -12.05
N LEU A 107 -1.96 3.82 -12.46
CA LEU A 107 -1.03 2.98 -13.20
C LEU A 107 0.36 3.46 -12.86
N ILE A 108 1.11 2.63 -12.17
CA ILE A 108 2.49 2.97 -11.83
C ILE A 108 3.37 1.92 -12.47
N HIS A 109 4.39 2.36 -13.21
CA HIS A 109 5.46 1.45 -13.59
C HIS A 109 6.06 0.88 -12.30
N PHE A 110 6.64 -0.31 -12.36
CA PHE A 110 7.37 -0.82 -11.19
C PHE A 110 8.69 -0.03 -11.04
N ASP A 111 8.61 1.13 -10.41
CA ASP A 111 9.67 2.14 -10.32
C ASP A 111 9.65 2.88 -8.97
N GLU A 112 10.44 3.95 -8.86
CA GLU A 112 10.49 4.79 -7.65
C GLU A 112 9.17 5.53 -7.40
N ILE A 113 8.35 5.80 -8.43
CA ILE A 113 7.04 6.44 -8.25
C ILE A 113 6.10 5.49 -7.50
N LEU A 114 6.10 4.19 -7.84
CA LEU A 114 5.27 3.20 -7.12
C LEU A 114 5.74 3.08 -5.67
N TYR A 115 7.06 3.10 -5.47
CA TYR A 115 7.65 3.07 -4.15
C TYR A 115 7.20 4.26 -3.31
N GLU A 116 7.35 5.48 -3.82
CA GLU A 116 6.93 6.72 -3.15
C GLU A 116 5.44 6.73 -2.84
N GLN A 117 4.59 6.31 -3.78
CA GLN A 117 3.14 6.24 -3.57
C GLN A 117 2.78 5.25 -2.45
N LEU A 118 3.41 4.07 -2.42
CA LEU A 118 3.21 3.10 -1.32
C LEU A 118 3.65 3.68 0.02
N ILE A 119 4.79 4.37 0.08
CA ILE A 119 5.27 5.03 1.31
C ILE A 119 4.28 6.10 1.77
N TYR A 120 3.77 6.91 0.84
CA TYR A 120 2.78 7.94 1.14
C TYR A 120 1.49 7.33 1.71
N ASP A 121 0.94 6.29 1.07
CA ASP A 121 -0.30 5.64 1.51
C ASP A 121 -0.12 4.92 2.85
N LEU A 122 1.03 4.27 3.08
CA LEU A 122 1.38 3.67 4.37
C LEU A 122 1.50 4.73 5.45
N ALA A 123 2.18 5.85 5.18
CA ALA A 123 2.32 6.93 6.15
C ALA A 123 0.96 7.53 6.52
N ARG A 124 0.06 7.74 5.55
CA ARG A 124 -1.34 8.15 5.81
C ARG A 124 -2.10 7.12 6.62
N PHE A 125 -1.96 5.86 6.27
CA PHE A 125 -2.60 4.76 6.99
C PHE A 125 -2.16 4.74 8.46
N TYR A 126 -0.86 4.75 8.73
CA TYR A 126 -0.33 4.76 10.10
C TYR A 126 -0.69 6.02 10.87
N LYS A 127 -0.73 7.18 10.22
CA LYS A 127 -1.24 8.42 10.81
C LYS A 127 -2.68 8.26 11.30
N ASN A 128 -3.57 7.75 10.45
CA ASN A 128 -4.97 7.55 10.79
C ASN A 128 -5.14 6.54 11.94
N GLN A 129 -4.37 5.45 11.91
CA GLN A 129 -4.37 4.45 12.99
C GLN A 129 -3.84 5.04 14.30
N ALA A 130 -2.79 5.85 14.24
CA ALA A 130 -2.25 6.55 15.39
C ALA A 130 -3.28 7.50 16.01
N ASP A 131 -4.00 8.27 15.19
CA ASP A 131 -5.06 9.17 15.64
C ASP A 131 -6.16 8.40 16.40
N GLN A 132 -6.57 7.22 15.90
CA GLN A 132 -7.54 6.36 16.59
C GLN A 132 -7.01 5.83 17.93
N LEU A 133 -5.74 5.41 17.99
CA LEU A 133 -5.12 4.94 19.24
C LEU A 133 -5.01 6.06 20.28
N ILE A 134 -4.64 7.28 19.86
CA ILE A 134 -4.53 8.44 20.75
C ILE A 134 -5.90 8.79 21.33
N LEU A 135 -6.94 8.83 20.49
CA LEU A 135 -8.33 9.02 20.95
C LEU A 135 -8.79 7.91 21.91
N GLY A 136 -8.31 6.68 21.70
CA GLY A 136 -8.53 5.53 22.58
C GLY A 136 -7.68 5.49 23.85
N ASN A 137 -7.00 6.59 24.23
CA ASN A 137 -6.08 6.68 25.37
C ASN A 137 -4.83 5.78 25.28
N GLN A 138 -4.46 5.34 24.08
CA GLN A 138 -3.25 4.56 23.81
C GLN A 138 -2.14 5.44 23.18
N SER A 139 -1.94 6.65 23.74
CA SER A 139 -1.05 7.69 23.20
C SER A 139 0.36 7.20 22.90
N LYS A 140 0.94 6.34 23.76
CA LYS A 140 2.27 5.76 23.54
C LYS A 140 2.34 4.93 22.26
N GLN A 141 1.34 4.08 22.02
CA GLN A 141 1.29 3.23 20.83
C GLN A 141 1.00 4.07 19.57
N GLY A 142 0.12 5.08 19.69
CA GLY A 142 -0.12 6.03 18.61
C GLY A 142 1.13 6.80 18.22
N LYS A 143 1.90 7.31 19.21
CA LYS A 143 3.18 7.98 18.96
C LYS A 143 4.19 7.08 18.24
N GLN A 144 4.31 5.82 18.66
CA GLN A 144 5.19 4.85 18.01
C GLN A 144 4.81 4.61 16.54
N LEU A 145 3.52 4.58 16.21
CA LEU A 145 3.07 4.48 14.81
C LEU A 145 3.41 5.73 13.99
N LEU A 146 3.29 6.93 14.57
CA LEU A 146 3.69 8.16 13.90
C LEU A 146 5.20 8.19 13.63
N GLU A 147 6.01 7.80 14.62
CA GLU A 147 7.47 7.71 14.47
C GLU A 147 7.86 6.70 13.38
N TYR A 148 7.19 5.55 13.35
CA TYR A 148 7.38 4.55 12.28
C TYR A 148 7.00 5.10 10.90
N ALA A 149 5.91 5.85 10.79
CA ALA A 149 5.52 6.51 9.54
C ALA A 149 6.57 7.51 9.04
N VAL A 150 7.19 8.28 9.95
CA VAL A 150 8.30 9.18 9.59
C VAL A 150 9.51 8.38 9.10
N GLN A 151 9.88 7.30 9.80
CA GLN A 151 10.99 6.44 9.40
C GLN A 151 10.78 5.82 8.01
N LEU A 152 9.54 5.47 7.64
CA LEU A 152 9.22 5.00 6.30
C LEU A 152 9.49 6.07 5.25
N ILE A 153 9.07 7.31 5.51
CA ILE A 153 9.31 8.44 4.59
C ILE A 153 10.82 8.71 4.44
N ASP A 154 11.58 8.60 5.52
CA ASP A 154 13.04 8.77 5.50
C ASP A 154 13.79 7.71 4.67
N THR A 155 13.11 6.67 4.17
CA THR A 155 13.70 5.68 3.23
C THR A 155 13.69 6.14 1.77
N CYS A 156 12.98 7.22 1.46
CA CYS A 156 12.97 7.83 0.13
C CYS A 156 14.21 8.74 -0.03
N ASP A 157 14.92 8.62 -1.15
CA ASP A 157 16.14 9.40 -1.40
C ASP A 157 15.82 10.88 -1.67
N ASP A 158 14.76 11.15 -2.45
CA ASP A 158 14.26 12.48 -2.76
C ASP A 158 12.77 12.56 -2.39
N LEU A 159 12.44 13.44 -1.44
CA LEU A 159 11.04 13.62 -1.05
C LEU A 159 10.33 14.52 -2.03
N ASN A 160 9.33 13.97 -2.74
CA ASN A 160 8.36 14.78 -3.45
C ASN A 160 7.58 15.69 -2.47
N GLN A 161 6.89 16.70 -3.00
CA GLN A 161 6.18 17.69 -2.19
C GLN A 161 5.14 17.06 -1.25
N ASP A 162 4.43 16.03 -1.71
CA ASP A 162 3.40 15.35 -0.91
C ASP A 162 4.00 14.60 0.29
N LEU A 163 5.14 13.93 0.07
CA LEU A 163 5.89 13.24 1.12
C LEU A 163 6.49 14.23 2.13
N GLN A 164 6.97 15.40 1.69
CA GLN A 164 7.45 16.45 2.60
C GLN A 164 6.31 16.98 3.49
N LEU A 165 5.15 17.26 2.91
CA LEU A 165 3.99 17.77 3.65
C LEU A 165 3.48 16.80 4.70
N ILE A 166 3.34 15.51 4.34
CA ILE A 166 2.91 14.50 5.31
C ILE A 166 3.98 14.27 6.38
N GLN A 167 5.27 14.30 6.04
CA GLN A 167 6.34 14.15 7.02
C GLN A 167 6.32 15.28 8.06
N GLN A 168 6.13 16.53 7.62
CA GLN A 168 6.05 17.67 8.52
C GLN A 168 4.86 17.53 9.47
N ASP A 169 3.67 17.21 8.94
CA ASP A 169 2.46 17.02 9.77
C ASP A 169 2.64 15.88 10.79
N LEU A 170 3.27 14.77 10.40
CA LEU A 170 3.60 13.68 11.32
C LEU A 170 4.54 14.15 12.44
N LYS A 171 5.62 14.87 12.09
CA LYS A 171 6.60 15.41 13.07
C LYS A 171 5.94 16.37 14.06
N GLU A 172 5.08 17.27 13.59
CA GLU A 172 4.32 18.17 14.44
C GLU A 172 3.38 17.42 15.39
N LYS A 173 2.69 16.39 14.89
CA LYS A 173 1.82 15.53 15.72
C LYS A 173 2.60 14.81 16.81
N ILE A 174 3.76 14.22 16.49
CA ILE A 174 4.61 13.51 17.47
C ILE A 174 4.98 14.42 18.64
N GLN A 175 5.26 15.70 18.39
CA GLN A 175 5.58 16.69 19.44
C GLN A 175 4.38 17.03 20.33
N ARG A 176 3.15 16.94 19.80
CA ARG A 176 1.91 17.25 20.53
C ARG A 176 1.40 16.09 21.38
N VAL A 177 1.78 14.85 21.05
CA VAL A 177 1.40 13.66 21.83
C VAL A 177 2.24 13.59 23.12
N LYS A 178 1.56 13.78 24.25
CA LYS A 178 2.13 13.67 25.61
C LYS A 178 2.33 12.23 26.04
#